data_AF-A0A3C2ATL4-F1
#
_entry.id   AF-A0A3C2ATL4-F1
#
_cell.length_a   1.000
_cell.length_b   1.000
_cell.length_c   1.000
_cell.angle_alpha   90.00
_cell.angle_beta   90.00
_cell.angle_gamma   90.00
#
_symmetry.space_group_name_H-M   'P 1'
#
loop_
_entity.id
_entity.type
_entity.pdbx_description
1 polymer ?
#
loop_
_entity_poly.entity_id
_entity_poly.type
_entity_poly.pdbx_seq_one_letter_code
_entity_poly.pdbx_strand_id
1 'polypeptide(L)' 'VLAAVVSITAPFGDLVASSLKREADVKDSGLFLPGHGGALDRLDSFLTSAPIAILIYQYMI' A
#
# COMPACT_ATOMS: atom_id res chain seq x y z
N VAL A 1 -2.63 15.20 12.39
CA VAL A 1 -2.37 15.41 10.94
C VAL A 1 -1.85 14.14 10.29
N LEU A 2 -0.73 13.58 10.75
CA LEU A 2 -0.13 12.38 10.15
C LEU A 2 -1.08 11.18 10.04
N ALA A 3 -1.85 10.88 11.11
CA ALA A 3 -2.83 9.80 11.08
C ALA A 3 -3.90 10.00 10.00
N ALA A 4 -4.42 11.23 9.83
CA ALA A 4 -5.41 11.54 8.80
C ALA A 4 -4.84 11.36 7.39
N VAL A 5 -3.60 11.81 7.18
CA VAL A 5 -2.89 11.65 5.90
C VAL A 5 -2.72 10.16 5.57
N VAL A 6 -2.23 9.37 6.52
CA VAL A 6 -2.05 7.92 6.33
C VAL A 6 -3.39 7.24 6.03
N SER A 7 -4.45 7.53 6.81
CA SER A 7 -5.77 6.92 6.60
C SER A 7 -6.38 7.23 5.23
N ILE A 8 -6.09 8.40 4.66
CA ILE A 8 -6.57 8.77 3.32
C ILE A 8 -5.70 8.15 2.22
N THR A 9 -4.39 8.05 2.44
CA THR A 9 -3.42 7.64 1.39
C THR A 9 -3.20 6.14 1.29
N ALA A 10 -3.37 5.39 2.40
CA ALA A 10 -3.21 3.93 2.41
C ALA A 10 -4.16 3.20 1.44
N PRO A 11 -5.47 3.51 1.38
CA PRO A 11 -6.39 2.84 0.47
C PRO A 11 -6.00 2.94 -1.01
N PHE A 12 -5.34 4.02 -1.42
CA PHE A 12 -4.87 4.15 -2.80
C PHE A 12 -3.83 3.08 -3.18
N GLY A 13 -3.00 2.66 -2.22
CA GLY A 13 -2.00 1.63 -2.45
C GLY A 13 -2.64 0.26 -2.73
N ASP A 14 -3.62 -0.11 -1.90
CA ASP A 14 -4.41 -1.34 -2.08
C ASP A 14 -5.17 -1.34 -3.42
N LEU A 15 -5.74 -0.21 -3.83
CA LEU A 15 -6.42 -0.08 -5.13
C LEU A 15 -5.47 -0.23 -6.32
N VAL A 16 -4.28 0.39 -6.27
CA VAL A 16 -3.26 0.25 -7.32
C VAL A 16 -2.73 -1.19 -7.40
N ALA A 17 -2.42 -1.80 -6.26
CA ALA A 17 -2.01 -3.21 -6.25
C ALA A 17 -3.13 -4.12 -6.79
N SER A 18 -4.38 -3.84 -6.43
CA SER A 18 -5.54 -4.56 -6.94
C SER A 18 -5.71 -4.41 -8.46
N SER A 19 -5.53 -3.22 -9.04
CA SER A 19 -5.62 -3.04 -10.49
C SER A 19 -4.51 -3.80 -11.22
N LEU A 20 -3.27 -3.72 -10.74
CA LEU A 20 -2.13 -4.46 -11.30
C LEU A 20 -2.37 -5.97 -11.29
N LYS A 21 -2.94 -6.50 -10.21
CA LYS A 21 -3.30 -7.92 -10.12
C LYS A 21 -4.35 -8.31 -11.17
N ARG A 22 -5.34 -7.45 -11.45
CA ARG A 22 -6.35 -7.71 -12.51
C ARG A 22 -5.75 -7.65 -13.90
N GLU A 23 -4.83 -6.72 -14.17
CA GLU A 23 -4.12 -6.66 -15.45
C GLU A 23 -3.24 -7.89 -15.68
N ALA A 24 -2.68 -8.47 -14.61
CA ALA A 24 -1.90 -9.70 -14.65
C ALA A 24 -2.75 -10.98 -14.57
N ASP A 25 -4.08 -10.90 -14.54
CA ASP A 25 -5.02 -12.01 -14.37
C ASP A 25 -4.73 -12.89 -13.13
N VAL A 26 -4.22 -12.27 -12.06
CA VAL A 26 -3.93 -12.92 -10.78
C VAL A 26 -4.78 -12.33 -9.66
N LYS A 27 -5.02 -13.12 -8.60
CA LYS A 27 -5.71 -12.65 -7.40
C LYS A 27 -4.75 -12.17 -6.32
N ASP A 28 -3.69 -12.95 -6.10
CA ASP A 28 -2.65 -12.69 -5.10
C ASP A 28 -1.36 -12.35 -5.83
N SER A 29 -0.57 -11.44 -5.26
CA SER A 29 0.70 -11.00 -5.86
C SER A 29 1.80 -12.06 -5.82
N GLY A 30 1.60 -13.15 -5.07
CA GLY A 30 2.53 -14.27 -4.96
C GLY A 30 2.26 -15.13 -3.74
N LEU A 31 3.22 -15.99 -3.38
CA LEU A 31 3.18 -16.83 -2.19
C LEU A 31 4.36 -16.46 -1.27
N PHE A 32 4.21 -15.40 -0.48
CA PHE A 32 5.25 -14.97 0.46
C PHE A 32 5.06 -15.61 1.84
N LEU A 33 3.82 -15.58 2.35
CA LEU A 33 3.44 -16.22 3.60
C LEU A 33 2.42 -17.31 3.30
N PRO A 34 2.63 -18.56 3.75
CA PRO A 34 1.70 -19.64 3.49
C PRO A 34 0.29 -19.28 4.01
N GLY A 35 -0.70 -19.35 3.13
CA GLY A 35 -2.10 -18.99 3.42
C GLY A 35 -2.41 -17.48 3.51
N HIS A 36 -1.44 -16.60 3.23
CA HIS A 36 -1.57 -15.15 3.46
C HIS A 36 -1.26 -14.28 2.22
N GLY A 37 -1.14 -14.87 1.04
CA GLY A 37 -0.89 -14.15 -0.21
C GLY A 37 0.56 -13.70 -0.38
N GLY A 38 0.77 -12.68 -1.22
CA GLY A 38 2.11 -12.22 -1.60
C GLY A 38 2.62 -11.08 -0.74
N ALA A 39 3.91 -10.76 -0.90
CA ALA A 39 4.56 -9.68 -0.14
C ALA A 39 3.98 -8.31 -0.52
N LEU A 40 3.59 -8.12 -1.78
CA LEU A 40 3.00 -6.86 -2.25
C LEU A 40 1.64 -6.60 -1.61
N ASP A 41 0.82 -7.64 -1.41
CA ASP A 41 -0.49 -7.54 -0.72
C ASP A 41 -0.37 -7.11 0.77
N ARG A 42 0.85 -7.05 1.29
CA ARG A 42 1.15 -6.61 2.67
C ARG A 42 1.75 -5.22 2.73
N LEU A 43 2.34 -4.77 1.62
CA LEU A 43 3.05 -3.50 1.54
C LEU A 43 2.32 -2.48 0.66
N ASP A 44 1.31 -2.88 -0.10
CA ASP A 44 0.57 -2.02 -1.04
C ASP A 44 0.18 -0.66 -0.45
N SER A 45 -0.49 -0.66 0.69
CA SER A 45 -0.94 0.52 1.41
C SER A 45 0.21 1.31 2.04
N PHE A 46 1.29 0.61 2.40
CA PHE A 46 2.51 1.24 2.94
C PHE A 46 3.27 1.98 1.83
N LEU A 47 3.33 1.43 0.62
CA LEU A 47 4.04 2.02 -0.52
C LEU A 47 3.52 3.41 -0.89
N THR A 48 2.21 3.66 -0.73
CA THR A 48 1.62 4.99 -0.97
C THR A 48 1.67 5.88 0.27
N SER A 49 1.35 5.34 1.45
CA SER A 49 1.24 6.15 2.67
C SER A 49 2.58 6.57 3.28
N ALA A 50 3.62 5.74 3.20
CA ALA A 50 4.94 6.01 3.77
C ALA A 50 5.64 7.26 3.19
N PRO A 51 5.80 7.43 1.85
CA PRO A 51 6.46 8.61 1.31
C PRO A 51 5.68 9.89 1.63
N ILE A 52 4.35 9.86 1.59
CA ILE A 52 3.52 11.02 1.90
C ILE A 52 3.61 11.36 3.39
N ALA A 53 3.59 10.35 4.27
CA ALA A 53 3.76 10.54 5.70
C ALA A 53 5.13 11.16 6.03
N ILE A 54 6.21 10.71 5.40
CA ILE A 54 7.56 11.26 5.59
C ILE A 54 7.62 12.73 5.14
N LEU A 55 7.08 13.04 3.96
CA LEU A 55 7.04 14.42 3.46
C LEU A 55 6.29 15.33 4.42
N ILE A 56 5.08 14.94 4.83
CA ILE A 56 4.28 15.73 5.77
C ILE A 56 4.99 15.88 7.12
N TYR A 57 5.61 14.83 7.63
CA TYR A 57 6.38 14.90 8.87
C TYR A 57 7.55 15.88 8.77
N GLN A 58 8.29 15.87 7.65
CA GLN A 58 9.41 16.79 7.42
C GLN A 58 8.96 18.24 7.25
N TYR A 59 7.76 18.51 6.71
CA TYR A 59 7.22 19.88 6.64
C TYR A 59 6.67 20.39 7.98
N MET A 60 6.33 19.49 8.90
CA MET A 60 5.78 19.82 10.21
C MET A 60 6.85 20.08 11.29
N ILE A 61 8.10 19.68 11.04
CA ILE A 61 9.28 19.89 11.89
C ILE A 61 10.20 20.91 11.25
#